data_AF-A0A183HM84-F1
#
_entry.id   AF-A0A183HM84-F1
#
_cell.length_a   1.000
_cell.length_b   1.000
_cell.length_c   1.000
_cell.angle_alpha   90.00
_cell.angle_beta   90.00
_cell.angle_gamma   90.00
#
_symmetry.space_group_name_H-M   'P 1'
#
loop_
_entity.id
_entity.type
_entity.pdbx_description
1 polymer ?
#
loop_
_entity_poly.entity_id
_entity_poly.type
_entity_poly.pdbx_seq_one_letter_code
_entity_poly.pdbx_strand_id
1 'polypeptide(L)'
;RRSGLIGTDGWVAPEALISDASITCAVDVFSLGCIYYYVLTNGSHPFGDALKRQANIMQGEYSLKLLSTAGNLMAVSLIETMLRRDPSLRPISATLAVHPFFWSKERQLRFFMDVSDRIEKLSEQSFLLYRIEENSRHAIGFNWRNAICPILAAGSFFSE
;
A
#
# COMPACT_ATOMS: atom_id res chain seq x y z
N ARG A 1 -25.59 -19.20 25.99
CA ARG A 1 -25.18 -17.82 26.35
C ARG A 1 -23.70 -17.68 25.98
N ARG A 2 -23.35 -17.21 24.77
CA ARG A 2 -21.95 -16.94 24.40
C ARG A 2 -21.64 -15.52 24.85
N SER A 3 -21.20 -15.40 26.11
CA SER A 3 -20.69 -14.15 26.66
C SER A 3 -19.18 -14.13 26.42
N GLY A 4 -18.76 -13.35 25.43
CA GLY A 4 -17.36 -13.18 25.09
C GLY A 4 -17.29 -12.57 23.70
N LEU A 5 -17.21 -11.23 23.62
CA LEU A 5 -16.86 -10.57 22.37
C LEU A 5 -15.55 -11.19 21.86
N ILE A 6 -15.54 -11.61 20.61
CA ILE A 6 -14.32 -12.07 19.95
C ILE A 6 -13.52 -10.81 19.61
N GLY A 7 -12.55 -10.45 20.46
CA GLY A 7 -11.60 -9.36 20.25
C GLY A 7 -12.00 -8.00 20.85
N THR A 8 -11.15 -6.99 20.61
CA THR A 8 -11.34 -5.61 21.10
C THR A 8 -12.11 -4.79 20.07
N ASP A 9 -13.22 -4.20 20.49
CA ASP A 9 -14.07 -3.37 19.61
C ASP A 9 -13.27 -2.33 18.83
N GLY A 10 -13.61 -2.20 17.55
CA GLY A 10 -12.96 -1.28 16.64
C GLY A 10 -11.63 -1.76 16.04
N TRP A 11 -11.14 -2.94 16.41
CA TRP A 11 -9.93 -3.55 15.80
C TRP A 11 -10.24 -4.86 15.08
N VAL A 12 -11.43 -5.40 15.28
CA VAL A 12 -11.86 -6.69 14.75
C VAL A 12 -12.34 -6.54 13.31
N ALA A 13 -11.94 -7.46 12.44
CA ALA A 13 -12.40 -7.53 11.05
C ALA A 13 -13.93 -7.70 10.95
N PRO A 14 -14.59 -7.13 9.92
CA PRO A 14 -16.06 -7.12 9.84
C PRO A 14 -16.68 -8.51 9.82
N GLU A 15 -16.03 -9.49 9.21
CA GLU A 15 -16.53 -10.87 9.14
C GLU A 15 -16.47 -11.60 10.49
N ALA A 16 -15.55 -11.24 11.39
CA ALA A 16 -15.46 -11.86 12.72
C ALA A 16 -16.62 -11.46 13.66
N LEU A 17 -17.41 -10.46 13.25
CA LEU A 17 -18.58 -9.97 13.98
C LEU A 17 -19.90 -10.54 13.43
N ILE A 18 -19.85 -11.24 12.29
CA ILE A 18 -21.00 -11.87 11.68
C ILE A 18 -21.08 -13.32 12.18
N SER A 19 -22.23 -13.70 12.74
CA SER A 19 -22.48 -15.09 13.14
C SER A 19 -22.33 -16.01 11.92
N ASP A 20 -21.60 -17.11 12.08
CA ASP A 20 -21.37 -18.17 11.09
C ASP A 20 -20.33 -17.90 9.99
N ALA A 21 -19.57 -16.80 10.04
CA ALA A 21 -18.41 -16.61 9.18
C ALA A 21 -17.22 -17.50 9.63
N SER A 22 -16.50 -18.11 8.68
CA SER A 22 -15.26 -18.81 9.03
C SER A 22 -14.17 -17.79 9.37
N ILE A 23 -13.69 -17.83 10.61
CA ILE A 23 -12.57 -17.01 11.04
C ILE A 23 -11.29 -17.64 10.48
N THR A 24 -10.54 -16.86 9.72
CA THR A 24 -9.26 -17.27 9.10
C THR A 24 -8.16 -16.29 9.51
N CYS A 25 -6.90 -16.58 9.16
CA CYS A 25 -5.79 -15.65 9.37
C CYS A 25 -5.99 -14.27 8.69
N ALA A 26 -6.96 -14.12 7.77
CA ALA A 26 -7.30 -12.84 7.15
C ALA A 26 -7.82 -11.81 8.16
N VAL A 27 -8.42 -12.22 9.28
CA VAL A 27 -8.87 -11.28 10.33
C VAL A 27 -7.68 -10.61 11.03
N ASP A 28 -6.58 -11.34 11.20
CA ASP A 28 -5.34 -10.81 11.77
C ASP A 28 -4.68 -9.82 10.79
N VAL A 29 -4.74 -10.10 9.49
CA VAL A 29 -4.22 -9.18 8.45
C VAL A 29 -4.96 -7.83 8.49
N PHE A 30 -6.28 -7.85 8.61
CA PHE A 30 -7.07 -6.62 8.76
C PHE A 30 -6.68 -5.85 10.04
N SER A 31 -6.63 -6.55 11.17
CA SER A 31 -6.27 -5.97 12.46
C SER A 31 -4.87 -5.36 12.42
N LEU A 32 -3.91 -6.05 11.81
CA LEU A 32 -2.55 -5.56 11.59
C LEU A 32 -2.53 -4.32 10.70
N GLY A 33 -3.39 -4.23 9.69
CA GLY A 33 -3.52 -3.05 8.84
C GLY A 33 -3.95 -1.81 9.62
N CYS A 34 -4.91 -1.99 10.55
CA CYS A 34 -5.31 -0.93 11.48
C CYS A 34 -4.16 -0.51 12.39
N ILE A 35 -3.41 -1.47 12.93
CA ILE A 35 -2.25 -1.21 13.80
C ILE A 35 -1.13 -0.48 13.03
N TYR A 36 -0.83 -0.88 11.79
CA TYR A 36 0.16 -0.20 10.96
C TYR A 36 -0.20 1.26 10.73
N TYR A 37 -1.46 1.54 10.39
CA TYR A 37 -1.92 2.92 10.28
C TYR A 37 -1.77 3.67 11.60
N TYR A 38 -2.16 3.06 12.73
CA TYR A 38 -2.06 3.66 14.06
C TYR A 38 -0.62 4.04 14.42
N VAL A 39 0.34 3.14 14.21
CA VAL A 39 1.75 3.40 14.48
C VAL A 39 2.30 4.49 13.56
N LEU A 40 2.03 4.41 12.25
CA LEU A 40 2.57 5.35 11.27
C LEU A 40 1.96 6.76 11.36
N THR A 41 0.77 6.87 11.94
CA THR A 41 0.08 8.16 12.15
C THR A 41 0.13 8.64 13.60
N ASN A 42 0.93 7.96 14.45
CA ASN A 42 1.11 8.29 15.85
C ASN A 42 -0.21 8.39 16.65
N GLY A 43 -1.14 7.48 16.39
CA GLY A 43 -2.35 7.31 17.21
C GLY A 43 -3.69 7.37 16.47
N SER A 44 -3.71 7.67 15.17
CA SER A 44 -4.97 7.74 14.42
C SER A 44 -5.44 6.36 13.98
N HIS A 45 -6.74 6.18 13.75
CA HIS A 45 -7.30 4.91 13.28
C HIS A 45 -7.86 5.08 11.85
N PRO A 46 -7.68 4.12 10.92
CA PRO A 46 -8.14 4.30 9.54
C PRO A 46 -9.67 4.43 9.45
N PHE A 47 -10.39 3.82 10.38
CA PHE A 47 -11.85 3.92 10.51
C PHE A 47 -12.32 5.06 11.44
N GLY A 48 -11.44 6.00 11.79
CA GLY A 48 -11.79 7.18 12.58
C GLY A 48 -12.02 6.94 14.08
N ASP A 49 -12.73 7.89 14.71
CA ASP A 49 -12.91 7.97 16.15
C ASP A 49 -13.69 6.78 16.73
N ALA A 50 -13.40 6.44 17.99
CA ALA A 50 -13.90 5.23 18.64
C ALA A 50 -15.43 5.09 18.60
N LEU A 51 -16.18 6.21 18.67
CA LEU A 51 -17.64 6.22 18.64
C LEU A 51 -18.24 5.72 17.30
N LYS A 52 -17.59 6.02 16.17
CA LYS A 52 -18.08 5.65 14.82
C LYS A 52 -17.30 4.50 14.19
N ARG A 53 -16.13 4.18 14.74
CA ARG A 53 -15.17 3.21 14.20
C ARG A 53 -15.80 1.87 13.84
N GLN A 54 -16.62 1.31 14.73
CA GLN A 54 -17.24 0.01 14.49
C GLN A 54 -18.25 0.04 13.34
N ALA A 55 -19.05 1.11 13.23
CA ALA A 55 -19.97 1.30 12.12
C ALA A 55 -19.21 1.45 10.79
N ASN A 56 -18.14 2.24 10.81
CA ASN A 56 -17.26 2.45 9.66
C ASN A 56 -16.60 1.13 9.19
N ILE A 57 -16.14 0.27 10.11
CA ILE A 57 -15.62 -1.07 9.78
C ILE A 57 -16.69 -1.91 9.08
N MET A 58 -17.91 -1.94 9.61
CA MET A 58 -19.01 -2.71 9.02
C MET A 58 -19.45 -2.17 7.66
N GLN A 59 -19.27 -0.87 7.40
CA GLN A 59 -19.57 -0.22 6.13
C GLN A 59 -18.38 -0.30 5.15
N GLY A 60 -17.17 -0.55 5.63
CA GLY A 60 -15.94 -0.50 4.83
C GLY A 60 -15.46 0.94 4.57
N GLU A 61 -15.88 1.90 5.38
CA GLU A 61 -15.55 3.31 5.24
C GLU A 61 -14.29 3.65 6.04
N TYR A 62 -13.16 3.80 5.35
CA TYR A 62 -11.89 4.19 5.98
C TYR A 62 -11.23 5.35 5.23
N SER A 63 -10.27 6.01 5.89
CA SER A 63 -9.45 7.06 5.31
C SER A 63 -7.99 6.86 5.66
N LEU A 64 -7.13 6.84 4.64
CA LEU A 64 -5.67 6.81 4.79
C LEU A 64 -5.03 8.18 4.51
N LYS A 65 -5.82 9.26 4.61
CA LYS A 65 -5.42 10.60 4.17
C LYS A 65 -4.12 11.09 4.80
N LEU A 66 -3.89 10.79 6.09
CA LEU A 66 -2.67 11.23 6.80
C LEU A 66 -1.40 10.65 6.15
N LEU A 67 -1.43 9.37 5.76
CA LEU A 67 -0.30 8.73 5.08
C LEU A 67 -0.11 9.26 3.67
N SER A 68 -1.20 9.45 2.93
CA SER A 68 -1.13 10.02 1.57
C SER A 68 -0.57 11.44 1.57
N THR A 69 -0.96 12.27 2.54
CA THR A 69 -0.49 13.66 2.68
C THR A 69 0.98 13.71 3.11
N ALA A 70 1.42 12.75 3.91
CA ALA A 70 2.83 12.58 4.27
C ALA A 70 3.70 11.99 3.14
N GLY A 71 3.12 11.69 1.97
CA GLY A 71 3.85 11.10 0.84
C GLY A 71 4.21 9.63 1.02
N ASN A 72 3.65 8.94 2.01
CA ASN A 72 3.96 7.53 2.30
C ASN A 72 3.09 6.59 1.46
N LEU A 73 3.23 6.68 0.14
CA LEU A 73 2.41 5.95 -0.84
C LEU A 73 2.55 4.42 -0.69
N MET A 74 3.73 3.93 -0.30
CA MET A 74 3.95 2.50 -0.06
C MET A 74 3.16 1.99 1.14
N ALA A 75 3.04 2.78 2.21
CA ALA A 75 2.19 2.42 3.34
C ALA A 75 0.71 2.44 2.98
N VAL A 76 0.28 3.43 2.19
CA VAL A 76 -1.10 3.50 1.68
C VAL A 76 -1.43 2.25 0.88
N SER A 77 -0.61 1.92 -0.12
CA SER A 77 -0.80 0.72 -0.95
C SER A 77 -0.83 -0.57 -0.13
N LEU A 78 0.03 -0.70 0.89
CA LEU A 78 0.04 -1.87 1.76
C LEU A 78 -1.25 -1.97 2.58
N ILE A 79 -1.56 -0.92 3.35
CA ILE A 79 -2.68 -0.92 4.30
C ILE A 79 -4.02 -1.04 3.56
N GLU A 80 -4.19 -0.40 2.40
CA GLU A 80 -5.40 -0.54 1.58
C GLU A 80 -5.70 -2.00 1.21
N THR A 81 -4.67 -2.80 0.87
CA THR A 81 -4.86 -4.23 0.58
C THR A 81 -5.19 -5.05 1.84
N MET A 82 -4.67 -4.64 3.00
CA MET A 82 -4.95 -5.29 4.28
C MET A 82 -6.37 -5.00 4.78
N LEU A 83 -6.90 -3.80 4.49
CA LEU A 83 -8.22 -3.34 4.93
C LEU A 83 -9.36 -3.72 3.96
N ARG A 84 -9.10 -4.58 2.96
CA ARG A 84 -10.14 -5.08 2.04
C ARG A 84 -11.29 -5.72 2.84
N ARG A 85 -12.52 -5.37 2.48
CA ARG A 85 -13.72 -5.93 3.13
C ARG A 85 -13.83 -7.44 2.92
N ASP A 86 -13.61 -7.91 1.70
CA ASP A 86 -13.54 -9.33 1.38
C ASP A 86 -12.23 -9.93 1.91
N PRO A 87 -12.28 -10.89 2.86
CA PRO A 87 -11.10 -11.51 3.42
C PRO A 87 -10.24 -12.27 2.40
N SER A 88 -10.83 -12.76 1.31
CA SER A 88 -10.10 -13.49 0.25
C SER A 88 -9.21 -12.58 -0.60
N LEU A 89 -9.50 -11.27 -0.60
CA LEU A 89 -8.71 -10.25 -1.30
C LEU A 89 -7.59 -9.68 -0.43
N ARG A 90 -7.53 -10.04 0.86
CA ARG A 90 -6.43 -9.64 1.74
C ARG A 90 -5.20 -10.51 1.44
N PRO A 91 -4.00 -9.93 1.43
CA PRO A 91 -2.77 -10.70 1.22
C PRO A 91 -2.55 -11.68 2.38
N ILE A 92 -1.95 -12.83 2.07
CA ILE A 92 -1.45 -13.74 3.10
C ILE A 92 -0.24 -13.12 3.80
N SER A 93 0.00 -13.51 5.06
CA SER A 93 1.04 -12.95 5.91
C SER A 93 2.45 -13.01 5.29
N ALA A 94 2.78 -14.10 4.60
CA ALA A 94 4.06 -14.25 3.90
C ALA A 94 4.28 -13.18 2.82
N THR A 95 3.22 -12.76 2.13
CA THR A 95 3.29 -11.73 1.07
C THR A 95 3.46 -10.32 1.65
N LEU A 96 2.98 -10.06 2.87
CA LEU A 96 3.16 -8.77 3.55
C LEU A 96 4.65 -8.46 3.78
N ALA A 97 5.42 -9.45 4.24
CA ALA A 97 6.83 -9.27 4.59
C ALA A 97 7.73 -8.91 3.39
N VAL A 98 7.30 -9.25 2.17
CA VAL A 98 8.05 -8.95 0.94
C VAL A 98 7.53 -7.72 0.21
N HIS A 99 6.52 -7.02 0.75
CA HIS A 99 5.98 -5.80 0.16
C HIS A 99 7.05 -4.68 0.11
N PRO A 100 7.09 -3.82 -0.93
CA PRO A 100 8.16 -2.81 -1.06
C PRO A 100 8.21 -1.75 0.05
N PHE A 101 7.14 -1.64 0.85
CA PHE A 101 7.14 -0.87 2.10
C PHE A 101 8.28 -1.28 3.05
N PHE A 102 8.63 -2.57 3.10
CA PHE A 102 9.69 -3.11 3.98
C PHE A 102 11.07 -3.18 3.32
N TRP A 103 11.21 -2.74 2.07
CA TRP A 103 12.49 -2.87 1.38
C TRP A 103 13.50 -1.83 1.85
N SER A 104 14.75 -2.25 2.00
CA SER A 104 15.88 -1.33 2.15
C SER A 104 16.04 -0.47 0.90
N LYS A 105 16.74 0.66 1.04
CA LYS A 105 17.06 1.53 -0.11
C LYS A 105 17.90 0.82 -1.18
N GLU A 106 18.80 -0.07 -0.76
CA GLU A 106 19.56 -0.92 -1.69
C GLU A 106 18.63 -1.82 -2.51
N ARG A 107 17.66 -2.49 -1.87
CA ARG A 107 16.71 -3.36 -2.58
C ARG A 107 15.79 -2.57 -3.49
N GLN A 108 15.36 -1.38 -3.09
CA GLN A 108 14.57 -0.47 -3.94
C GLN A 108 15.36 -0.07 -5.20
N LEU A 109 16.63 0.30 -5.05
CA LEU A 109 17.48 0.65 -6.19
C LEU A 109 17.71 -0.54 -7.12
N ARG A 110 18.03 -1.72 -6.56
CA ARG A 110 18.21 -2.95 -7.33
C ARG A 110 16.96 -3.31 -8.12
N PHE A 111 15.77 -3.16 -7.52
CA PHE A 111 14.50 -3.35 -8.24
C PHE A 111 14.37 -2.41 -9.46
N PHE A 112 14.70 -1.12 -9.32
CA PHE A 112 14.65 -0.19 -10.45
C PHE A 112 15.64 -0.56 -11.56
N MET A 113 16.85 -1.01 -11.19
CA MET A 113 17.84 -1.50 -12.15
C MET A 113 17.34 -2.74 -12.90
N ASP A 114 16.87 -3.75 -12.17
CA ASP A 114 16.37 -5.01 -12.75
C ASP A 114 15.18 -4.76 -13.69
N VAL A 115 14.29 -3.84 -13.33
CA VAL A 115 13.14 -3.44 -14.17
C VAL A 115 13.61 -2.69 -15.42
N SER A 116 14.57 -1.76 -15.30
CA SER A 116 15.15 -1.04 -16.44
C SER A 116 15.75 -2.02 -17.45
N ASP A 117 16.64 -2.91 -16.98
CA ASP A 117 17.29 -3.94 -17.80
C ASP A 117 16.28 -4.87 -18.49
N ARG A 118 15.14 -5.13 -17.82
CA ARG A 118 14.07 -5.97 -18.35
C ARG A 118 13.27 -5.25 -19.44
N ILE A 119 13.01 -3.95 -19.27
CA ILE A 119 12.24 -3.12 -20.22
C ILE A 119 13.04 -2.86 -21.49
N GLU A 120 14.35 -2.59 -21.39
CA GLU A 120 15.21 -2.34 -22.56
C GLU A 120 15.22 -3.49 -23.58
N LYS A 121 14.93 -4.72 -23.12
CA LYS A 121 14.86 -5.93 -23.95
C LYS A 121 13.47 -6.18 -24.57
N LEU A 122 12.47 -5.34 -24.28
CA LEU A 122 11.13 -5.49 -24.81
C LEU A 122 11.01 -4.88 -26.21
N SER A 123 10.14 -5.47 -27.04
CA SER A 123 9.74 -4.82 -28.29
C SER A 123 8.80 -3.64 -28.02
N GLU A 124 8.77 -2.67 -28.94
CA GLU A 124 7.87 -1.50 -28.86
C GLU A 124 6.38 -1.90 -28.82
N GLN A 125 6.04 -3.06 -29.37
CA GLN A 125 4.68 -3.61 -29.38
C GLN A 125 4.36 -4.42 -28.11
N SER A 126 5.26 -4.44 -27.12
CA SER A 126 5.05 -5.21 -25.89
C SER A 126 3.91 -4.64 -25.07
N PHE A 127 2.95 -5.50 -24.72
CA PHE A 127 1.88 -5.17 -23.78
C PHE A 127 2.42 -4.66 -22.43
N LEU A 128 3.55 -5.20 -21.95
CA LEU A 128 4.15 -4.77 -20.68
C LEU A 128 4.67 -3.33 -20.76
N LEU A 129 5.29 -2.95 -21.89
CA LEU A 129 5.75 -1.57 -22.10
C LEU A 129 4.57 -0.60 -22.13
N TYR A 130 3.50 -0.95 -22.85
CA TYR A 130 2.26 -0.18 -22.85
C TYR A 130 1.69 0.03 -21.44
N ARG A 131 1.64 -1.04 -20.62
CA ARG A 131 1.11 -0.98 -19.25
C ARG A 131 1.95 -0.12 -18.30
N ILE A 132 3.26 -0.06 -18.50
CA ILE A 132 4.14 0.83 -17.71
C ILE A 132 3.93 2.29 -18.09
N GLU A 133 3.70 2.57 -19.38
CA GLU A 133 3.49 3.93 -19.89
C GLU A 133 2.08 4.48 -19.65
N GLU A 134 1.09 3.63 -19.36
CA GLU A 134 -0.33 3.99 -19.21
C GLU A 134 -0.58 5.15 -18.22
N ASN A 135 0.23 5.28 -17.16
CA ASN A 135 0.12 6.34 -16.15
C ASN A 135 1.40 7.19 -16.00
N SER A 136 2.28 7.20 -17.01
CA SER A 136 3.58 7.87 -16.92
C SER A 136 3.45 9.35 -16.56
N ARG A 137 2.50 10.08 -17.14
CA ARG A 137 2.28 11.50 -16.85
C ARG A 137 1.98 11.81 -15.37
N HIS A 138 1.31 10.90 -14.66
CA HIS A 138 1.07 11.08 -13.22
C HIS A 138 2.35 10.81 -12.41
N ALA A 139 3.17 9.85 -12.85
CA ALA A 139 4.41 9.47 -12.17
C ALA A 139 5.56 10.46 -12.40
N ILE A 140 5.75 10.91 -13.64
CA ILE A 140 6.92 11.71 -14.07
C ILE A 140 6.58 13.15 -14.50
N GLY A 141 5.29 13.53 -14.48
CA GLY A 141 4.83 14.82 -14.98
C GLY A 141 4.94 14.91 -16.51
N PHE A 142 5.18 16.12 -17.03
CA PHE A 142 5.38 16.33 -18.47
C PHE A 142 6.80 15.99 -18.94
N ASN A 143 7.80 16.28 -18.10
CA ASN A 143 9.21 16.03 -18.40
C ASN A 143 9.97 15.91 -17.07
N TRP A 144 10.37 14.69 -16.71
CA TRP A 144 11.08 14.41 -15.47
C TRP A 144 12.44 15.13 -15.37
N ARG A 145 13.04 15.55 -16.49
CA ARG A 145 14.28 16.34 -16.47
C ARG A 145 14.15 17.65 -15.71
N ASN A 146 12.94 18.20 -15.61
CA ASN A 146 12.66 19.41 -14.84
C ASN A 146 12.64 19.18 -13.32
N ALA A 147 12.60 17.92 -12.88
CA ALA A 147 12.53 17.54 -11.47
C ALA A 147 13.89 17.07 -10.90
N ILE A 148 14.95 17.07 -11.71
CA ILE A 148 16.31 16.70 -11.30
C ILE A 148 17.25 17.92 -11.39
N CYS A 149 18.44 17.80 -10.79
CA CYS A 149 19.38 18.91 -10.78
C CYS A 149 19.90 19.24 -12.20
N PRO A 150 20.20 20.52 -12.51
CA PRO A 150 20.58 20.95 -13.86
C PRO A 150 21.79 20.22 -14.44
N ILE A 151 22.78 19.86 -13.60
CA ILE A 151 23.99 19.16 -14.02
C ILE A 151 23.66 17.79 -14.61
N LEU A 152 22.74 17.04 -13.99
CA LEU A 152 22.29 15.75 -14.51
C LEU A 152 21.35 15.92 -15.71
N ALA A 153 20.49 16.94 -15.71
CA ALA A 153 19.53 17.19 -16.78
C ALA A 153 20.20 17.58 -18.10
N ALA A 154 21.32 18.32 -18.03
CA ALA A 154 22.06 18.80 -19.20
C ALA A 154 22.77 17.68 -19.98
N GLY A 155 22.98 16.51 -19.36
CA GLY A 155 23.74 15.40 -19.96
C GLY A 155 25.20 15.79 -20.17
N SER A 156 26.10 15.30 -19.31
CA SER A 156 27.57 15.26 -19.48
C SER A 156 28.16 16.21 -20.54
N PHE A 157 28.18 17.53 -20.31
CA PHE A 157 28.98 18.47 -21.10
C PHE A 157 30.47 18.47 -20.74
N PHE A 158 30.94 17.46 -19.99
CA PHE A 158 32.35 17.23 -19.70
C PHE A 158 32.81 15.98 -20.43
N SER A 159 32.93 16.10 -21.75
CA SER A 159 33.92 15.34 -22.51
C SER A 159 35.23 16.14 -22.46
N GLU A 160 36.22 15.64 -21.71
CA GLU A 160 37.64 15.90 -21.99
C GLU A 160 38.11 15.05 -23.17
#